data_AF-A0A9X7J1V4-F1
#
_entry.id   AF-A0A9X7J1V4-F1
#
_cell.length_a   1.000
_cell.length_b   1.000
_cell.length_c   1.000
_cell.angle_alpha   90.00
_cell.angle_beta   90.00
_cell.angle_gamma   90.00
#
_symmetry.space_group_name_H-M   'P 1'
#
loop_
_entity.id
_entity.type
_entity.pdbx_description
1 polymer ?
#
loop_
_entity_poly.entity_id
_entity_poly.type
_entity_poly.pdbx_seq_one_letter_code
_entity_poly.pdbx_strand_id
1 'polypeptide(L)'
;MQLEKDERSLLAYFSSSTRAQEAINALKAAGLTEVQFDRVGRFGTRYNDQYNNPLANQANTITGLTLYSADINPLVKTDTRALLAADPSVSGVGLKDYGVAGNEGFLVTIVTTPSRVNEAREIIEAHGGRL
;
A
#
# COMPACT_ATOMS: atom_id res chain seq x y z
N MET A 1 1.78 6.05 -13.44
CA MET A 1 2.86 6.08 -14.45
C MET A 1 2.24 6.01 -15.83
N GLN A 2 2.84 6.67 -16.80
CA GLN A 2 2.47 6.52 -18.21
C GLN A 2 3.53 5.63 -18.84
N LEU A 3 3.10 4.57 -19.53
CA LEU A 3 4.01 3.62 -20.18
C LEU A 3 4.38 4.14 -21.56
N GLU A 4 5.66 4.07 -21.90
CA GLU A 4 6.11 4.25 -23.27
C GLU A 4 5.80 3.01 -24.13
N LYS A 5 5.83 3.18 -25.46
CA LYS A 5 5.30 2.21 -26.44
C LYS A 5 5.92 0.80 -26.34
N ASP A 6 7.11 0.69 -25.76
CA ASP A 6 7.87 -0.56 -25.62
C ASP A 6 8.10 -0.97 -24.16
N GLU A 7 7.38 -0.39 -23.20
CA GLU A 7 7.48 -0.75 -21.79
C GLU A 7 6.43 -1.78 -21.37
N ARG A 8 6.69 -2.42 -20.24
CA ARG A 8 5.80 -3.37 -19.57
C ARG A 8 5.70 -2.99 -18.10
N SER A 9 4.47 -2.92 -17.61
CA SER A 9 4.21 -2.82 -16.18
C SER A 9 4.00 -4.20 -15.58
N LEU A 10 4.57 -4.41 -14.40
CA LEU A 10 4.30 -5.53 -13.52
C LEU A 10 3.66 -4.99 -12.24
N LEU A 11 2.55 -5.60 -11.83
CA LEU A 11 1.80 -5.25 -10.63
C LEU A 11 1.95 -6.42 -9.66
N ALA A 12 2.75 -6.26 -8.61
CA ALA A 12 3.04 -7.32 -7.66
C ALA A 12 2.41 -7.05 -6.30
N TYR A 13 1.59 -7.98 -5.83
CA TYR A 13 0.93 -7.92 -4.53
C TYR A 13 1.74 -8.64 -3.45
N PHE A 14 1.79 -8.03 -2.28
CA PHE A 14 2.46 -8.56 -1.09
C PHE A 14 1.54 -8.50 0.13
N SER A 15 1.69 -9.48 1.01
CA SER A 15 1.02 -9.54 2.32
C SER A 15 1.77 -8.77 3.41
N SER A 16 3.05 -8.43 3.17
CA SER A 16 3.94 -7.80 4.14
C SER A 16 4.66 -6.61 3.50
N SER A 17 4.61 -5.45 4.17
CA SER A 17 5.36 -4.25 3.78
C SER A 17 6.87 -4.49 3.82
N THR A 18 7.35 -5.25 4.81
CA THR A 18 8.77 -5.58 4.93
C THR A 18 9.26 -6.35 3.70
N ARG A 19 8.53 -7.39 3.28
CA ARG A 19 8.90 -8.17 2.09
C ARG A 19 8.79 -7.37 0.80
N ALA A 20 7.76 -6.53 0.68
CA ALA A 20 7.63 -5.62 -0.45
C ALA A 20 8.83 -4.66 -0.52
N GLN A 21 9.27 -4.12 0.62
CA GLN A 21 10.42 -3.23 0.69
C GLN A 21 11.74 -3.93 0.34
N GLU A 22 11.93 -5.16 0.81
CA GLU A 22 13.07 -6.01 0.42
C GLU A 22 13.09 -6.26 -1.08
N ALA A 23 11.94 -6.59 -1.68
CA ALA A 23 11.80 -6.76 -3.12
C ALA A 23 12.15 -5.47 -3.88
N ILE A 24 11.65 -4.31 -3.43
CA ILE A 24 11.98 -3.00 -4.02
C ILE A 24 13.49 -2.74 -3.98
N ASN A 25 14.14 -3.04 -2.86
CA ASN A 25 15.58 -2.85 -2.71
C ASN A 25 16.35 -3.78 -3.66
N ALA A 26 15.93 -5.04 -3.81
CA ALA A 26 16.53 -6.01 -4.72
C ALA A 26 16.33 -5.60 -6.20
N LEU A 27 15.13 -5.16 -6.58
CA LEU A 27 14.82 -4.65 -7.92
C LEU A 27 15.69 -3.43 -8.26
N LYS A 28 15.82 -2.47 -7.33
CA LYS A 28 16.70 -1.31 -7.50
C LYS A 28 18.17 -1.69 -7.62
N ALA A 29 18.64 -2.65 -6.82
CA ALA A 29 20.01 -3.17 -6.90
C ALA A 29 20.30 -3.86 -8.25
N ALA A 30 19.29 -4.51 -8.84
CA ALA A 30 19.36 -5.06 -10.20
C ALA A 30 19.28 -3.98 -11.31
N GLY A 31 19.09 -2.70 -10.95
CA GLY A 31 18.97 -1.61 -11.92
C GLY A 31 17.57 -1.44 -12.52
N LEU A 32 16.53 -1.96 -11.86
CA LEU A 32 15.12 -1.64 -12.15
C LEU A 32 14.71 -0.49 -11.23
N THR A 33 14.83 0.75 -11.72
CA THR A 33 14.66 1.95 -10.88
C THR A 33 13.24 2.50 -10.87
N GLU A 34 12.45 2.22 -11.90
CA GLU A 34 11.05 2.65 -12.01
C GLU A 34 10.14 1.73 -11.21
N VAL A 35 10.16 1.92 -9.89
CA VAL A 35 9.40 1.12 -8.93
C VAL A 35 8.61 2.05 -8.01
N GLN A 36 7.30 1.81 -7.91
CA GLN A 36 6.40 2.49 -6.99
C GLN A 36 5.85 1.50 -5.97
N PHE A 37 5.74 1.96 -4.74
CA PHE A 37 5.12 1.23 -3.64
C PHE A 37 3.80 1.90 -3.30
N ASP A 38 2.73 1.12 -3.28
CA ASP A 38 1.39 1.55 -2.93
C ASP A 38 0.78 0.62 -1.88
N ARG A 39 -0.17 1.15 -1.12
CA ARG A 39 -0.99 0.36 -0.19
C ARG A 39 -2.38 0.19 -0.78
N VAL A 40 -2.84 -1.05 -0.89
CA VAL A 40 -4.20 -1.35 -1.34
C VAL A 40 -5.12 -1.34 -0.14
N GLY A 41 -6.15 -0.50 -0.18
CA GLY A 41 -7.11 -0.35 0.89
C GLY A 41 -8.50 -0.06 0.37
N ARG A 42 -9.51 -0.52 1.12
CA ARG A 42 -10.93 -0.30 0.81
C ARG A 42 -11.30 1.18 0.74
N PHE A 43 -10.64 1.99 1.55
CA PHE A 43 -10.81 3.43 1.58
C PHE A 43 -9.62 4.02 0.84
N GLY A 44 -9.85 4.62 -0.33
CA GLY A 44 -8.83 5.12 -1.27
C GLY A 44 -8.02 6.32 -0.77
N THR A 45 -7.71 6.35 0.52
CA THR A 45 -6.93 7.40 1.17
C THR A 45 -5.45 7.10 0.98
N ARG A 46 -4.71 8.05 0.40
CA ARG A 46 -3.25 7.97 0.35
C ARG A 46 -2.69 8.35 1.72
N TYR A 47 -1.91 7.45 2.31
CA TYR A 47 -1.20 7.68 3.55
C TYR A 47 -0.06 8.67 3.31
N ASN A 48 0.18 9.56 4.27
CA ASN A 48 1.42 10.31 4.29
C ASN A 48 2.44 9.51 5.11
N ASP A 49 3.34 8.83 4.40
CA ASP A 49 4.35 7.93 4.98
C ASP A 49 5.31 8.63 5.97
N GLN A 50 5.38 9.97 5.93
CA GLN A 50 6.35 10.74 6.72
C GLN A 50 5.84 11.13 8.12
N TYR A 51 4.51 11.12 8.36
CA TYR A 51 3.96 11.64 9.62
C TYR A 51 2.71 10.89 10.07
N ASN A 52 2.92 9.95 11.00
CA ASN A 52 1.87 9.32 11.79
C ASN A 52 2.32 9.24 13.25
N ASN A 53 2.00 10.25 14.06
CA ASN A 53 2.23 10.20 15.50
C ASN A 53 0.93 10.36 16.29
N PRO A 54 0.23 9.26 16.62
CA PRO A 54 -1.00 9.32 17.40
C PRO A 54 -0.79 9.87 18.81
N LEU A 55 0.45 9.83 19.35
CA LEU A 55 0.80 10.39 20.66
C LEU A 55 0.97 11.91 20.64
N ALA A 56 1.15 12.52 19.46
CA ALA A 56 1.30 13.97 19.29
C ALA A 56 -0.05 14.69 19.07
N ASN A 57 -1.16 14.11 19.52
CA ASN A 57 -2.52 14.61 19.29
C ASN A 57 -2.89 14.71 17.79
N GLN A 58 -2.29 13.85 16.98
CA GLN A 58 -2.56 13.70 15.55
C GLN A 58 -3.51 12.51 15.32
N ALA A 59 -4.51 12.31 16.19
CA ALA A 59 -5.55 11.33 15.98
C ALA A 59 -6.87 11.83 16.58
N ASN A 60 -7.48 12.80 15.90
CA ASN A 60 -8.72 13.47 16.31
C ASN A 60 -9.97 12.58 16.19
N THR A 61 -9.87 11.40 15.56
CA THR A 61 -10.93 10.39 15.51
C THR A 61 -10.39 9.00 15.73
N ILE A 62 -11.27 8.09 16.17
CA ILE A 62 -10.97 6.66 16.24
C ILE A 62 -10.49 6.10 14.87
N THR A 63 -10.99 6.65 13.76
CA THR A 63 -10.54 6.27 12.40
C THR A 63 -9.08 6.62 12.13
N GLY A 64 -8.53 7.68 12.75
CA GLY A 64 -7.11 8.00 12.65
C GLY A 64 -6.22 6.97 13.35
N LEU A 65 -6.73 6.35 14.42
CA LEU A 65 -6.03 5.32 15.18
C LEU A 65 -6.12 3.93 14.53
N THR A 66 -7.26 3.57 13.94
CA THR A 66 -7.53 2.18 13.53
C THR A 66 -7.56 1.97 12.02
N LEU A 67 -8.17 2.89 11.25
CA LEU A 67 -8.22 2.78 9.79
C LEU A 67 -6.95 3.32 9.14
N TYR A 68 -6.59 4.56 9.50
CA TYR A 68 -5.65 5.31 8.70
C TYR A 68 -4.24 5.33 9.25
N SER A 69 -4.03 5.08 10.54
CA SER A 69 -2.72 5.29 11.16
C SER A 69 -2.14 6.63 10.67
N ALA A 70 -2.95 7.68 10.76
CA ALA A 70 -2.67 9.04 10.34
C ALA A 70 -3.88 9.89 10.75
N ASP A 71 -3.64 11.09 11.27
CA ASP A 71 -4.75 12.01 11.55
C ASP A 71 -5.49 12.41 10.29
N ILE A 72 -6.72 12.89 10.50
CA ILE A 72 -7.60 13.52 9.51
C ILE A 72 -6.83 14.10 8.33
N ASN A 73 -7.11 13.58 7.14
CA ASN A 73 -7.02 14.43 5.97
C ASN A 73 -8.00 15.60 6.21
N PRO A 74 -7.54 16.85 6.35
CA PRO A 74 -8.40 17.99 6.67
C PRO A 74 -9.47 18.26 5.60
N LEU A 75 -9.35 17.61 4.43
CA LEU A 75 -10.33 17.67 3.35
C LEU A 75 -11.54 16.73 3.57
N VAL A 76 -11.51 15.84 4.57
CA VAL A 76 -12.62 14.92 4.86
C VAL A 76 -13.66 15.61 5.76
N LYS A 77 -14.90 15.69 5.27
CA LYS A 77 -16.03 16.31 5.99
C LYS A 77 -16.40 15.54 7.27
N THR A 78 -16.92 16.25 8.26
CA THR A 78 -17.35 15.69 9.56
C THR A 78 -18.35 14.54 9.41
N ASP A 79 -19.34 14.66 8.53
CA ASP A 79 -20.37 13.63 8.36
C ASP A 79 -19.78 12.34 7.77
N THR A 80 -18.84 12.47 6.84
CA THR A 80 -18.07 11.35 6.30
C THR A 80 -17.27 10.64 7.40
N ARG A 81 -16.72 11.39 8.37
CA ARG A 81 -16.00 10.82 9.51
C ARG A 81 -16.91 9.99 10.42
N ALA A 82 -18.14 10.45 10.67
CA ALA A 82 -19.11 9.70 11.47
C ALA A 82 -19.49 8.36 10.79
N LEU A 83 -19.69 8.37 9.47
CA LEU A 83 -19.96 7.15 8.71
C LEU A 83 -18.77 6.19 8.69
N LEU A 84 -17.56 6.71 8.50
CA LEU A 84 -16.34 5.90 8.55
C LEU A 84 -16.14 5.29 9.94
N ALA A 85 -16.42 6.03 11.02
CA ALA A 85 -16.28 5.54 12.39
C ALA A 85 -17.25 4.39 12.74
N ALA A 86 -18.37 4.29 12.03
CA ALA A 86 -19.31 3.18 12.18
C ALA A 86 -18.86 1.90 11.44
N ASP A 87 -17.80 1.96 10.63
CA ASP A 87 -17.28 0.77 9.95
C ASP A 87 -16.66 -0.20 10.97
N PRO A 88 -17.04 -1.49 10.98
CA PRO A 88 -16.53 -2.50 11.91
C PRO A 88 -15.01 -2.61 11.99
N SER A 89 -14.26 -2.31 10.92
CA SER A 89 -12.79 -2.31 10.95
C SER A 89 -12.21 -1.23 11.88
N VAL A 90 -13.00 -0.21 12.22
CA VAL A 90 -12.62 0.87 13.13
C VAL A 90 -12.67 0.46 14.59
N SER A 91 -13.41 -0.60 14.92
CA SER A 91 -13.63 -1.05 16.29
C SER A 91 -12.34 -1.49 17.03
N GLY A 92 -11.23 -1.68 16.30
CA GLY A 92 -10.00 -2.27 16.82
C GLY A 92 -10.11 -3.79 17.03
N VAL A 93 -11.33 -4.34 16.98
CA VAL A 93 -11.58 -5.77 16.91
C VAL A 93 -11.51 -6.17 15.45
N GLY A 94 -10.38 -6.73 15.05
CA GLY A 94 -10.19 -7.25 13.70
C GLY A 94 -11.19 -8.35 13.41
N LEU A 95 -12.27 -8.03 12.70
CA LEU A 95 -13.17 -9.04 12.15
C LEU A 95 -12.40 -9.80 11.05
N LYS A 96 -12.47 -11.12 11.11
CA LYS A 96 -11.84 -11.98 10.10
C LYS A 96 -12.34 -11.60 8.71
N ASP A 97 -11.42 -11.38 7.79
CA ASP A 97 -11.67 -11.01 6.39
C ASP A 97 -12.42 -9.68 6.17
N TYR A 98 -12.55 -8.83 7.19
CA TYR A 98 -13.26 -7.55 7.10
C TYR A 98 -12.32 -6.40 6.74
N GLY A 99 -12.40 -5.89 5.50
CA GLY A 99 -11.62 -4.72 5.06
C GLY A 99 -10.13 -4.98 4.80
N VAL A 100 -9.67 -6.23 4.93
CA VAL A 100 -8.35 -6.68 4.48
C VAL A 100 -8.39 -6.87 2.96
N ALA A 101 -7.39 -6.36 2.26
CA ALA A 101 -7.17 -6.65 0.84
C ALA A 101 -6.75 -8.12 0.59
N GLY A 102 -7.22 -9.09 1.38
CA GLY A 102 -6.95 -10.52 1.21
C GLY A 102 -5.47 -10.87 1.05
N ASN A 103 -4.63 -10.68 2.08
CA ASN A 103 -3.18 -10.92 2.00
C ASN A 103 -2.45 -10.17 0.86
N GLU A 104 -3.08 -9.15 0.25
CA GLU A 104 -2.53 -8.35 -0.87
C GLU A 104 -2.57 -6.85 -0.53
N GLY A 105 -2.32 -6.51 0.74
CA GLY A 105 -2.41 -5.14 1.24
C GLY A 105 -1.37 -4.17 0.68
N PHE A 106 -0.34 -4.68 0.00
CA PHE A 106 0.74 -3.87 -0.55
C PHE A 106 0.92 -4.19 -2.03
N LEU A 107 1.08 -3.17 -2.85
CA LEU A 107 1.27 -3.26 -4.29
C LEU A 107 2.61 -2.63 -4.65
N VAL A 108 3.42 -3.37 -5.40
CA VAL A 108 4.64 -2.88 -6.02
C VAL A 108 4.40 -2.82 -7.52
N THR A 109 4.44 -1.60 -8.08
CA THR A 109 4.34 -1.39 -9.52
C THR A 109 5.73 -1.19 -10.08
N ILE A 110 6.12 -2.00 -11.07
CA ILE A 110 7.42 -1.92 -11.74
C ILE A 110 7.19 -1.64 -13.22
N VAL A 111 7.95 -0.71 -13.78
CA VAL A 111 8.01 -0.48 -15.22
C VAL A 111 9.37 -0.95 -15.74
N THR A 112 9.35 -1.75 -16.80
CA THR A 112 10.56 -2.38 -17.35
C THR A 112 10.40 -2.68 -18.84
N THR A 113 11.49 -3.07 -19.50
CA THR A 113 11.48 -3.52 -20.89
C THR A 113 11.04 -4.99 -20.99
N PRO A 114 10.47 -5.43 -22.13
CA PRO A 114 10.07 -6.83 -22.36
C PRO A 114 11.18 -7.85 -22.08
N SER A 115 12.44 -7.50 -22.35
CA SER A 115 13.62 -8.34 -22.11
C SER A 115 13.89 -8.63 -20.63
N ARG A 116 13.40 -7.79 -19.71
CA ARG A 116 13.68 -7.85 -18.28
C ARG A 116 12.48 -8.25 -17.43
N VAL A 117 11.35 -8.60 -18.07
CA VAL A 117 10.12 -9.02 -17.38
C VAL A 117 10.35 -10.27 -16.53
N ASN A 118 11.10 -11.26 -17.06
CA ASN A 118 11.35 -12.51 -16.34
C ASN A 118 12.29 -12.28 -15.14
N GLU A 119 13.33 -11.46 -15.31
CA GLU A 119 14.24 -11.06 -14.23
C GLU A 119 13.45 -10.38 -13.09
N ALA A 120 12.58 -9.42 -13.42
CA ALA A 120 11.73 -8.75 -12.43
C ALA A 120 10.80 -9.73 -11.72
N ARG A 121 10.18 -10.66 -12.46
CA ARG A 121 9.31 -11.71 -11.89
C ARG A 121 10.05 -12.58 -10.88
N GLU A 122 11.23 -13.08 -11.24
CA GLU A 122 12.01 -13.96 -10.36
C GLU A 122 12.37 -13.28 -9.04
N ILE A 123 12.76 -12.00 -9.08
CA ILE A 123 13.03 -11.21 -7.87
C ILE A 123 11.76 -11.07 -7.02
N ILE A 124 10.62 -10.71 -7.63
CA ILE A 124 9.35 -10.53 -6.91
C ILE A 124 8.92 -11.83 -6.20
N GLU A 125 8.96 -12.95 -6.93
CA GLU A 125 8.55 -14.26 -6.40
C GLU A 125 9.49 -14.75 -5.30
N ALA A 126 10.80 -14.51 -5.42
CA ALA A 126 11.79 -14.84 -4.39
C ALA A 126 11.52 -14.11 -3.06
N HIS A 127 10.95 -12.91 -3.13
CA HIS A 127 10.53 -12.14 -1.96
C HIS A 127 9.06 -12.38 -1.57
N GLY A 128 8.38 -13.37 -2.18
CA GLY A 128 7.03 -13.80 -1.83
C GLY A 128 5.91 -12.90 -2.36
N GLY A 129 6.19 -12.09 -3.38
CA GLY A 129 5.18 -11.34 -4.12
C GLY A 129 4.43 -12.21 -5.13
N ARG A 130 3.20 -11.80 -5.47
CA ARG A 130 2.38 -12.44 -6.51
C ARG A 130 2.01 -11.41 -7.57
N LEU A 131 2.23 -11.75 -8.85
CA LEU A 131 1.90 -10.91 -10.00
C LEU A 131 0.46 -11.10 -10.48
#